data_AF-A0A538GDT2-F1
#
_entry.id   AF-A0A538GDT2-F1
#
_cell.length_a   1.000
_cell.length_b   1.000
_cell.length_c   1.000
_cell.angle_alpha   90.00
_cell.angle_beta   90.00
_cell.angle_gamma   90.00
#
_symmetry.space_group_name_H-M   'P 1'
#
loop_
_entity.id
_entity.type
_entity.pdbx_description
1 polymer ?
#
loop_
_entity_poly.entity_id
_entity_poly.type
_entity_poly.pdbx_seq_one_letter_code
_entity_poly.pdbx_strand_id
1 'polypeptide(L)'
;MGARERHADQAGSVPSAAGGHRPSRKSRPADPRLHGQGPVRRARAACDSGARRRPDLRSRHDRLALLLLANRRAPWPRAQPTARARRRRARAVQARRLRARPPGRSAGRGLAMTAELARAAGPVAAGGIALLLLTSRRELRLAGLAAWGAGCVMLAYYLAPHGHRPVLAGVALAGLILAAGGAALLQRWPWLLALATLACVPARIPVKVGSTDANLLVPIYGVVAAAALALAWQLLRDPGSVRNRELGPLSLPLAAFVLWSGLSLTWSQDLRQGAIELLAFYLPFALLAVVLARLPWRREWLGALWVQLSAMAVAFAIFGLYQYETRDIFWNPKVRVGNAYAPFYRVNSAFWDPSIYGRFLVVAILASLVLVLHGAARRIAFAATAVVVVAWIGLVLSFSQSSFVALVVGVGVVAWFAWGRRTLALLGVIAAVVLVAGLAMPSVRHHSLNSASGGRFKLVKNGVAIAAHHPVQGIGIGGFKQAYATRTGLKGKEPKAAASHDTPVTIAAENGIVGLALFGWLLLTAFMLAFRRVAPATFAGRVSLILGVVLAAIGVHSLFYNAFFEDPMAWSVFGLAPLAAAALARERVSEPVPKASVQQPAVVAAPQAGRSRAEAR
;
A
#
# COMPACT_ATOMS: atom_id res chain seq x y z
N MET A 1 -21.84 54.74 -23.71
CA MET A 1 -21.73 56.08 -24.34
C MET A 1 -20.29 56.51 -24.25
N GLY A 2 -19.51 56.80 -25.27
CA GLY A 2 -19.58 56.72 -26.74
C GLY A 2 -18.13 56.90 -27.21
N ALA A 3 -17.67 56.08 -28.18
CA ALA A 3 -17.26 56.53 -29.52
C ALA A 3 -15.90 57.28 -29.56
N ARG A 4 -14.98 57.06 -30.51
CA ARG A 4 -14.93 56.24 -31.72
C ARG A 4 -13.48 56.27 -32.27
N GLU A 5 -13.01 55.12 -32.73
CA GLU A 5 -12.42 54.84 -34.06
C GLU A 5 -11.35 55.77 -34.65
N ARG A 6 -10.21 55.17 -35.05
CA ARG A 6 -9.79 55.13 -36.47
C ARG A 6 -9.21 53.74 -36.82
N HIS A 7 -9.85 53.11 -37.79
CA HIS A 7 -9.37 51.97 -38.58
C HIS A 7 -8.36 52.44 -39.64
N ALA A 8 -7.44 51.56 -40.05
CA ALA A 8 -7.38 51.08 -41.43
C ALA A 8 -6.32 49.98 -41.60
N ASP A 9 -6.80 48.86 -42.12
CA ASP A 9 -6.09 47.65 -42.53
C ASP A 9 -5.08 47.89 -43.67
N GLN A 10 -4.11 46.98 -43.82
CA GLN A 10 -4.00 46.27 -45.09
C GLN A 10 -3.30 44.91 -44.97
N ALA A 11 -3.92 43.96 -45.67
CA ALA A 11 -3.69 42.54 -45.73
C ALA A 11 -2.39 42.11 -46.44
N GLY A 12 -1.90 40.93 -46.05
CA GLY A 12 -1.76 39.82 -47.00
C GLY A 12 -0.41 39.66 -47.70
N SER A 13 0.29 38.57 -47.39
CA SER A 13 0.49 37.45 -48.33
C SER A 13 1.64 36.54 -47.88
N VAL A 14 1.32 35.24 -47.82
CA VAL A 14 2.28 34.12 -47.80
C VAL A 14 2.82 33.94 -49.22
N PRO A 15 4.07 33.48 -49.40
CA PRO A 15 4.29 32.42 -50.38
C PRO A 15 5.02 31.19 -49.80
N SER A 16 4.65 30.06 -50.39
CA SER A 16 5.13 28.70 -50.15
C SER A 16 6.40 28.38 -50.95
N ALA A 17 7.22 27.51 -50.35
CA ALA A 17 8.12 26.48 -50.91
C ALA A 17 8.83 26.68 -52.26
N ALA A 18 10.17 26.55 -52.27
CA ALA A 18 10.93 25.46 -52.89
C ALA A 18 12.44 25.81 -53.00
N GLY A 19 13.30 24.79 -53.00
CA GLY A 19 14.69 24.91 -53.49
C GLY A 19 15.75 24.54 -52.46
N GLY A 20 16.17 23.28 -52.47
CA GLY A 20 17.17 22.77 -51.54
C GLY A 20 18.61 23.14 -51.88
N HIS A 21 19.50 23.01 -50.90
CA HIS A 21 20.89 22.61 -51.11
C HIS A 21 21.48 22.09 -49.79
N ARG A 22 21.93 20.83 -49.81
CA ARG A 22 22.86 20.27 -48.81
C ARG A 22 24.24 20.86 -49.06
N PRO A 23 25.07 21.02 -48.02
CA PRO A 23 26.50 20.77 -48.19
C PRO A 23 27.01 19.62 -47.31
N SER A 24 27.94 18.92 -47.91
CA SER A 24 28.63 17.71 -47.51
C SER A 24 29.67 17.91 -46.39
N ARG A 25 29.88 16.82 -45.64
CA ARG A 25 31.10 16.44 -44.92
C ARG A 25 32.40 16.97 -45.58
N LYS A 26 33.28 17.56 -44.75
CA LYS A 26 34.74 17.43 -44.87
C LYS A 26 35.37 17.29 -43.47
N SER A 27 36.46 16.55 -43.44
CA SER A 27 37.16 16.02 -42.28
C SER A 27 38.54 16.68 -42.14
N ARG A 28 39.01 16.79 -40.88
CA ARG A 28 40.42 16.90 -40.39
C ARG A 28 41.12 18.28 -40.57
N PRO A 29 42.20 18.62 -39.80
CA PRO A 29 43.12 17.75 -39.04
C PRO A 29 43.50 18.22 -37.61
N ALA A 30 44.32 17.38 -36.98
CA ALA A 30 45.04 17.61 -35.73
C ALA A 30 46.19 18.62 -35.89
N ASP A 31 46.52 19.32 -34.80
CA ASP A 31 47.66 20.22 -34.70
C ASP A 31 48.65 19.72 -33.62
N PRO A 32 49.91 19.44 -33.97
CA PRO A 32 51.00 19.22 -33.03
C PRO A 32 52.16 20.20 -33.28
N ARG A 33 52.66 20.88 -32.22
CA ARG A 33 53.98 21.56 -32.08
C ARG A 33 53.95 22.44 -30.80
N LEU A 34 54.92 22.53 -29.89
CA LEU A 34 56.39 22.41 -29.96
C LEU A 34 57.03 22.03 -28.59
N HIS A 35 58.24 21.45 -28.71
CA HIS A 35 59.45 21.42 -27.87
C HIS A 35 59.50 22.27 -26.58
N GLY A 36 60.22 21.93 -25.50
CA GLY A 36 61.32 21.00 -25.24
C GLY A 36 62.09 21.56 -24.02
N GLN A 37 62.54 20.74 -23.07
CA GLN A 37 63.93 20.54 -22.66
C GLN A 37 63.93 19.66 -21.38
N GLY A 38 64.89 18.74 -21.28
CA GLY A 38 64.93 17.69 -20.26
C GLY A 38 65.62 18.07 -18.94
N PRO A 39 66.39 17.16 -18.32
CA PRO A 39 65.94 16.47 -17.11
C PRO A 39 66.93 16.56 -15.94
N VAL A 40 66.49 16.33 -14.69
CA VAL A 40 67.40 16.01 -13.58
C VAL A 40 66.85 14.86 -12.72
N ARG A 41 67.64 13.78 -12.72
CA ARG A 41 67.61 12.64 -11.80
C ARG A 41 67.77 13.09 -10.34
N ARG A 42 67.17 12.36 -9.39
CA ARG A 42 67.91 11.81 -8.24
C ARG A 42 67.14 10.66 -7.58
N ALA A 43 67.84 9.54 -7.47
CA ALA A 43 67.50 8.36 -6.69
C ALA A 43 68.27 8.38 -5.36
N ARG A 44 67.72 7.72 -4.33
CA ARG A 44 68.36 6.93 -3.25
C ARG A 44 67.25 6.58 -2.24
N ALA A 45 66.91 5.30 -2.00
CA ALA A 45 67.60 4.29 -1.17
C ALA A 45 67.60 4.70 0.32
N ALA A 46 67.40 3.88 1.35
CA ALA A 46 67.00 2.48 1.61
C ALA A 46 67.12 2.30 3.15
N CYS A 47 66.78 1.10 3.66
CA CYS A 47 66.96 0.52 5.02
C CYS A 47 65.69 0.55 5.90
N ASP A 48 65.01 -0.57 6.15
CA ASP A 48 65.35 -1.81 6.90
C ASP A 48 65.41 -1.64 8.42
N SER A 49 64.54 -2.38 9.13
CA SER A 49 64.92 -3.48 10.06
C SER A 49 63.75 -3.92 10.95
N GLY A 50 63.64 -5.24 11.21
CA GLY A 50 62.80 -5.79 12.30
C GLY A 50 62.25 -7.21 12.10
N ALA A 51 63.12 -8.23 12.16
CA ALA A 51 62.77 -9.66 12.01
C ALA A 51 62.46 -10.39 13.33
N ARG A 52 61.70 -11.50 13.26
CA ARG A 52 61.73 -12.73 14.09
C ARG A 52 60.64 -13.69 13.53
N ARG A 53 60.72 -15.02 13.40
CA ARG A 53 61.75 -16.09 13.38
C ARG A 53 61.00 -17.36 12.86
N ARG A 54 61.70 -18.18 12.06
CA ARG A 54 61.34 -19.45 11.36
C ARG A 54 61.38 -20.70 12.30
N PRO A 55 61.13 -21.99 11.91
CA PRO A 55 61.32 -22.68 10.58
C PRO A 55 60.18 -23.62 10.12
N ASP A 56 59.90 -23.85 8.82
CA ASP A 56 60.65 -24.37 7.63
C ASP A 56 60.64 -25.90 7.51
N LEU A 57 60.01 -26.40 6.44
CA LEU A 57 60.42 -27.59 5.65
C LEU A 57 59.60 -27.68 4.34
N ARG A 58 60.18 -27.08 3.27
CA ARG A 58 60.50 -27.65 1.93
C ARG A 58 59.51 -28.64 1.28
N SER A 59 59.24 -28.66 -0.03
CA SER A 59 59.72 -27.96 -1.23
C SER A 59 59.11 -28.65 -2.46
N ARG A 60 58.78 -27.93 -3.54
CA ARG A 60 59.34 -28.12 -4.90
C ARG A 60 58.48 -27.46 -6.02
N HIS A 61 59.14 -26.48 -6.64
CA HIS A 61 59.07 -26.01 -8.04
C HIS A 61 57.91 -25.10 -8.52
N ASP A 62 58.24 -23.80 -8.46
CA ASP A 62 57.80 -22.69 -9.31
C ASP A 62 57.95 -22.98 -10.82
N ARG A 63 56.96 -22.60 -11.63
CA ARG A 63 56.87 -21.39 -12.49
C ARG A 63 57.96 -21.21 -13.56
N LEU A 64 57.45 -20.77 -14.73
CA LEU A 64 58.08 -20.02 -15.83
C LEU A 64 58.81 -20.81 -16.92
N ALA A 65 58.09 -21.00 -18.03
CA ALA A 65 58.62 -20.76 -19.38
C ALA A 65 57.46 -20.42 -20.34
N LEU A 66 57.03 -19.16 -20.30
CA LEU A 66 56.49 -18.47 -21.47
C LEU A 66 57.70 -18.08 -22.33
N LEU A 67 57.54 -18.22 -23.65
CA LEU A 67 58.51 -17.98 -24.73
C LEU A 67 59.37 -19.20 -25.08
N LEU A 68 58.90 -19.96 -26.06
CA LEU A 68 59.62 -20.28 -27.31
C LEU A 68 58.77 -21.27 -28.12
N LEU A 69 58.20 -20.81 -29.23
CA LEU A 69 58.15 -21.48 -30.54
C LEU A 69 57.02 -20.90 -31.39
N ALA A 70 57.41 -19.91 -32.18
CA ALA A 70 56.78 -19.58 -33.44
C ALA A 70 56.88 -20.78 -34.42
N ASN A 71 56.04 -20.72 -35.46
CA ASN A 71 55.96 -21.60 -36.63
C ASN A 71 55.37 -23.00 -36.42
N ARG A 72 54.13 -23.18 -36.91
CA ARG A 72 53.90 -24.07 -38.06
C ARG A 72 52.57 -23.78 -38.77
N ARG A 73 52.67 -23.81 -40.09
CA ARG A 73 51.72 -23.36 -41.11
C ARG A 73 50.52 -24.30 -41.25
N ALA A 74 49.40 -23.72 -41.66
CA ALA A 74 48.20 -24.40 -42.13
C ALA A 74 48.45 -25.22 -43.42
N PRO A 75 47.82 -26.41 -43.60
CA PRO A 75 47.79 -27.09 -44.88
C PRO A 75 46.58 -26.65 -45.72
N TRP A 76 46.86 -26.30 -46.97
CA TRP A 76 45.90 -26.04 -48.05
C TRP A 76 45.28 -27.32 -48.65
N PRO A 77 44.17 -27.20 -49.40
CA PRO A 77 43.31 -28.32 -49.80
C PRO A 77 43.73 -28.95 -51.15
N ARG A 78 43.55 -30.27 -51.27
CA ARG A 78 43.58 -31.07 -52.52
C ARG A 78 42.67 -32.28 -52.31
N ALA A 79 42.00 -32.90 -53.26
CA ALA A 79 41.57 -32.61 -54.62
C ALA A 79 40.45 -33.65 -54.90
N GLN A 80 39.45 -33.31 -55.69
CA GLN A 80 38.36 -34.22 -56.08
C GLN A 80 38.86 -35.34 -56.99
N PRO A 81 38.28 -36.55 -56.91
CA PRO A 81 38.19 -37.45 -58.06
C PRO A 81 36.77 -37.42 -58.65
N THR A 82 36.71 -37.10 -59.93
CA THR A 82 35.58 -37.37 -60.82
C THR A 82 35.40 -38.87 -61.05
N ALA A 83 34.18 -39.40 -60.96
CA ALA A 83 33.65 -40.38 -61.93
C ALA A 83 32.21 -40.86 -61.62
N ARG A 84 31.41 -40.81 -62.70
CA ARG A 84 30.31 -41.72 -63.08
C ARG A 84 28.93 -41.49 -62.48
N ALA A 85 28.13 -40.80 -63.30
CA ALA A 85 26.69 -40.89 -63.37
C ALA A 85 26.22 -42.36 -63.39
N ARG A 86 25.38 -42.72 -62.42
CA ARG A 86 24.47 -43.87 -62.52
C ARG A 86 23.07 -43.38 -62.19
N ARG A 87 22.24 -43.27 -63.23
CA ARG A 87 20.78 -43.13 -63.11
C ARG A 87 20.26 -44.31 -62.27
N ARG A 88 19.83 -44.04 -61.03
CA ARG A 88 18.97 -44.95 -60.26
C ARG A 88 17.68 -44.24 -59.92
N ARG A 89 16.60 -44.84 -60.41
CA ARG A 89 15.19 -44.46 -60.27
C ARG A 89 14.88 -43.93 -58.88
N ALA A 90 14.26 -42.75 -58.83
CA ALA A 90 13.60 -42.23 -57.65
C ALA A 90 12.56 -43.25 -57.15
N ARG A 91 12.85 -43.92 -56.03
CA ARG A 91 11.82 -44.55 -55.22
C ARG A 91 11.27 -43.46 -54.29
N ALA A 92 9.99 -43.19 -54.42
CA ALA A 92 9.24 -42.30 -53.54
C ALA A 92 9.44 -42.74 -52.09
N VAL A 93 10.13 -41.91 -51.31
CA VAL A 93 10.14 -42.03 -49.85
C VAL A 93 8.75 -41.61 -49.40
N GLN A 94 7.92 -42.59 -49.04
CA GLN A 94 6.65 -42.34 -48.36
C GLN A 94 6.96 -41.54 -47.08
N ALA A 95 6.58 -40.27 -47.08
CA ALA A 95 6.52 -39.47 -45.87
C ALA A 95 5.51 -40.13 -44.93
N ARG A 96 6.02 -40.95 -44.00
CA ARG A 96 5.26 -41.48 -42.88
C ARG A 96 4.81 -40.27 -42.07
N ARG A 97 3.60 -39.77 -42.34
CA ARG A 97 2.92 -38.79 -41.50
C ARG A 97 2.72 -39.42 -40.13
N LEU A 98 3.72 -39.30 -39.26
CA LEU A 98 3.48 -39.31 -37.83
C LEU A 98 2.53 -38.15 -37.59
N ARG A 99 1.23 -38.45 -37.50
CA ARG A 99 0.26 -37.57 -36.87
C ARG A 99 0.75 -37.36 -35.44
N ALA A 100 1.57 -36.35 -35.24
CA ALA A 100 1.75 -35.75 -33.94
C ALA A 100 0.35 -35.29 -33.50
N ARG A 101 -0.31 -36.09 -32.65
CA ARG A 101 -1.47 -35.62 -31.91
C ARG A 101 -1.02 -34.33 -31.21
N PRO A 102 -1.69 -33.18 -31.42
CA PRO A 102 -1.32 -31.98 -30.69
C PRO A 102 -1.50 -32.27 -29.19
N PRO A 103 -0.46 -32.15 -28.35
CA PRO A 103 -0.65 -32.17 -26.92
C PRO A 103 -1.29 -30.82 -26.55
N GLY A 104 -2.61 -30.72 -26.61
CA GLY A 104 -3.24 -29.40 -26.47
C GLY A 104 -4.72 -29.34 -26.14
N ARG A 105 -5.53 -30.38 -26.41
CA ARG A 105 -6.97 -30.31 -26.11
C ARG A 105 -7.31 -30.58 -24.64
N SER A 106 -6.51 -31.38 -23.93
CA SER A 106 -6.74 -31.71 -22.52
C SER A 106 -6.22 -30.60 -21.59
N ALA A 107 -5.03 -30.05 -21.88
CA ALA A 107 -4.44 -28.95 -21.12
C ALA A 107 -5.24 -27.65 -21.26
N GLY A 108 -5.72 -27.34 -22.47
CA GLY A 108 -6.58 -26.18 -22.72
C GLY A 108 -7.93 -26.26 -22.01
N ARG A 109 -8.56 -27.44 -21.94
CA ARG A 109 -9.80 -27.64 -21.17
C ARG A 109 -9.58 -27.48 -19.67
N GLY A 110 -8.47 -28.00 -19.14
CA GLY A 110 -8.13 -27.84 -17.72
C GLY A 110 -7.94 -26.38 -17.32
N LEU A 111 -7.21 -25.60 -18.14
CA LEU A 111 -7.01 -24.16 -17.93
C LEU A 111 -8.32 -23.38 -18.02
N ALA A 112 -9.16 -23.65 -19.03
CA ALA A 112 -10.47 -23.02 -19.17
C ALA A 112 -11.38 -23.32 -17.97
N MET A 113 -11.44 -24.57 -17.53
CA MET A 113 -12.22 -24.98 -16.36
C MET A 113 -11.73 -24.31 -15.07
N THR A 114 -10.41 -24.17 -14.88
CA THR A 114 -9.87 -23.43 -13.72
C THR A 114 -10.16 -21.94 -13.76
N ALA A 115 -10.25 -21.33 -14.95
CA ALA A 115 -10.61 -19.93 -15.11
C ALA A 115 -12.10 -19.69 -14.79
N GLU A 116 -12.99 -20.55 -15.26
CA GLU A 116 -14.43 -20.48 -14.93
C GLU A 116 -14.68 -20.67 -13.42
N LEU A 117 -13.96 -21.61 -12.80
CA LEU A 117 -13.98 -21.77 -11.33
C LEU A 117 -13.53 -20.48 -10.62
N ALA A 118 -12.48 -19.83 -11.09
CA ALA A 118 -12.01 -18.57 -10.52
C ALA A 118 -13.04 -17.44 -10.68
N ARG A 119 -13.69 -17.33 -11.84
CA ARG A 119 -14.76 -16.34 -12.09
C ARG A 119 -15.92 -16.53 -11.12
N ALA A 120 -16.32 -17.76 -10.84
CA ALA A 120 -17.38 -18.07 -9.87
C ALA A 120 -16.93 -17.88 -8.40
N ALA A 121 -15.64 -18.08 -8.11
CA ALA A 121 -15.10 -18.00 -6.75
C ALA A 121 -15.19 -16.60 -6.14
N GLY A 122 -15.01 -15.54 -6.94
CA GLY A 122 -15.14 -14.14 -6.50
C GLY A 122 -16.52 -13.83 -5.90
N PRO A 123 -17.62 -14.01 -6.65
CA PRO A 123 -18.99 -13.86 -6.14
C PRO A 123 -19.29 -14.74 -4.93
N VAL A 124 -18.87 -16.01 -4.94
CA VAL A 124 -19.13 -16.95 -3.83
C VAL A 124 -18.45 -16.47 -2.55
N ALA A 125 -17.17 -16.10 -2.61
CA ALA A 125 -16.43 -15.66 -1.44
C ALA A 125 -16.96 -14.33 -0.90
N ALA A 126 -17.24 -13.37 -1.78
CA ALA A 126 -17.73 -12.05 -1.40
C ALA A 126 -19.18 -12.10 -0.91
N GLY A 127 -20.02 -12.97 -1.49
CA GLY A 127 -21.35 -13.29 -1.00
C GLY A 127 -21.30 -13.91 0.40
N GLY A 128 -20.32 -14.76 0.68
CA GLY A 128 -20.06 -15.29 2.02
C GLY A 128 -19.77 -14.21 3.06
N ILE A 129 -18.93 -13.22 2.71
CA ILE A 129 -18.67 -12.04 3.55
C ILE A 129 -19.94 -11.19 3.73
N ALA A 130 -20.71 -10.97 2.67
CA ALA A 130 -21.96 -10.21 2.75
C ALA A 130 -22.98 -10.90 3.69
N LEU A 131 -23.10 -12.22 3.62
CA LEU A 131 -23.90 -13.00 4.57
C LEU A 131 -23.42 -12.78 6.00
N LEU A 132 -22.11 -12.91 6.25
CA LEU A 132 -21.54 -12.69 7.59
C LEU A 132 -21.82 -11.28 8.15
N LEU A 133 -21.84 -10.26 7.29
CA LEU A 133 -22.04 -8.86 7.67
C LEU A 133 -23.52 -8.48 7.87
N LEU A 134 -24.42 -9.09 7.12
CA LEU A 134 -25.82 -8.64 7.01
C LEU A 134 -26.81 -9.51 7.77
N THR A 135 -26.47 -10.78 8.06
CA THR A 135 -27.41 -11.72 8.68
C THR A 135 -27.21 -11.87 10.19
N SER A 136 -28.33 -12.14 10.86
CA SER A 136 -28.43 -12.50 12.28
C SER A 136 -28.60 -14.00 12.50
N ARG A 137 -28.83 -14.78 11.43
CA ARG A 137 -29.09 -16.22 11.55
C ARG A 137 -27.78 -16.98 11.60
N ARG A 138 -27.59 -17.75 12.67
CA ARG A 138 -26.40 -18.59 12.89
C ARG A 138 -26.06 -19.46 11.67
N GLU A 139 -27.06 -20.14 11.11
CA GLU A 139 -26.90 -21.03 9.95
C GLU A 139 -26.40 -20.26 8.72
N LEU A 140 -26.96 -19.08 8.44
CA LEU A 140 -26.54 -18.24 7.32
C LEU A 140 -25.13 -17.67 7.53
N ARG A 141 -24.72 -17.41 8.78
CA ARG A 141 -23.34 -16.98 9.09
C ARG A 141 -22.34 -18.12 8.91
N LEU A 142 -22.68 -19.34 9.35
CA LEU A 142 -21.85 -20.52 9.12
C LEU A 142 -21.75 -20.83 7.62
N ALA A 143 -22.86 -20.78 6.90
CA ALA A 143 -22.89 -20.91 5.44
C ALA A 143 -22.06 -19.80 4.76
N GLY A 144 -22.14 -18.56 5.26
CA GLY A 144 -21.33 -17.44 4.77
C GLY A 144 -19.83 -17.66 4.98
N LEU A 145 -19.42 -18.17 6.15
CA LEU A 145 -18.02 -18.49 6.43
C LEU A 145 -17.52 -19.67 5.58
N ALA A 146 -18.37 -20.68 5.37
CA ALA A 146 -18.07 -21.80 4.50
C ALA A 146 -17.93 -21.36 3.03
N ALA A 147 -18.83 -20.50 2.54
CA ALA A 147 -18.77 -19.93 1.19
C ALA A 147 -17.51 -19.06 1.00
N TRP A 148 -17.18 -18.22 2.00
CA TRP A 148 -15.94 -17.46 2.03
C TRP A 148 -14.71 -18.36 1.94
N GLY A 149 -14.63 -19.39 2.78
CA GLY A 149 -13.51 -20.34 2.79
C GLY A 149 -13.39 -21.11 1.48
N ALA A 150 -14.50 -21.64 0.95
CA ALA A 150 -14.55 -22.36 -0.31
C ALA A 150 -14.10 -21.49 -1.48
N GLY A 151 -14.61 -20.26 -1.59
CA GLY A 151 -14.18 -19.33 -2.63
C GLY A 151 -12.71 -18.92 -2.51
N CYS A 152 -12.19 -18.73 -1.29
CA CYS A 152 -10.76 -18.50 -1.07
C CYS A 152 -9.91 -19.69 -1.54
N VAL A 153 -10.33 -20.93 -1.25
CA VAL A 153 -9.65 -22.16 -1.71
C VAL A 153 -9.68 -22.27 -3.23
N MET A 154 -10.81 -21.95 -3.88
CA MET A 154 -10.93 -21.96 -5.34
C MET A 154 -9.99 -20.92 -6.00
N LEU A 155 -9.93 -19.70 -5.45
CA LEU A 155 -9.00 -18.67 -5.93
C LEU A 155 -7.54 -19.08 -5.70
N ALA A 156 -7.21 -19.64 -4.53
CA ALA A 156 -5.87 -20.13 -4.22
C ALA A 156 -5.46 -21.26 -5.17
N TYR A 157 -6.37 -22.17 -5.48
CA TYR A 157 -6.15 -23.26 -6.43
C TYR A 157 -5.89 -22.75 -7.85
N TYR A 158 -6.63 -21.72 -8.29
CA TYR A 158 -6.40 -21.07 -9.58
C TYR A 158 -5.03 -20.36 -9.64
N LEU A 159 -4.60 -19.74 -8.55
CA LEU A 159 -3.32 -19.02 -8.48
C LEU A 159 -2.10 -19.93 -8.22
N ALA A 160 -2.33 -21.18 -7.80
CA ALA A 160 -1.28 -22.12 -7.44
C ALA A 160 -0.40 -22.50 -8.65
N PRO A 161 0.94 -22.43 -8.53
CA PRO A 161 1.86 -22.90 -9.56
C PRO A 161 1.63 -24.36 -9.94
N HIS A 162 1.67 -24.64 -11.25
CA HIS A 162 1.66 -26.02 -11.74
C HIS A 162 2.88 -26.80 -11.20
N GLY A 163 2.67 -28.06 -10.82
CA GLY A 163 3.73 -28.96 -10.33
C GLY A 163 4.07 -28.88 -8.84
N HIS A 164 3.56 -27.89 -8.09
CA HIS A 164 3.90 -27.71 -6.66
C HIS A 164 2.73 -28.02 -5.70
N ARG A 165 1.66 -28.64 -6.23
CA ARG A 165 0.42 -28.93 -5.49
C ARG A 165 0.59 -29.72 -4.19
N PRO A 166 1.38 -30.81 -4.12
CA PRO A 166 1.50 -31.56 -2.86
C PRO A 166 2.24 -30.76 -1.79
N VAL A 167 3.24 -29.97 -2.17
CA VAL A 167 3.97 -29.08 -1.25
C VAL A 167 3.03 -28.00 -0.71
N LEU A 168 2.24 -27.37 -1.59
CA LEU A 168 1.25 -26.37 -1.19
C LEU A 168 0.17 -26.95 -0.28
N ALA A 169 -0.26 -28.19 -0.51
CA ALA A 169 -1.21 -28.89 0.35
C ALA A 169 -0.61 -29.17 1.74
N GLY A 170 0.65 -29.61 1.82
CA GLY A 170 1.36 -29.80 3.09
C GLY A 170 1.51 -28.48 3.87
N VAL A 171 1.88 -27.39 3.19
CA VAL A 171 1.97 -26.05 3.79
C VAL A 171 0.59 -25.57 4.26
N ALA A 172 -0.47 -25.81 3.48
CA ALA A 172 -1.83 -25.46 3.87
C ALA A 172 -2.29 -26.24 5.11
N LEU A 173 -1.97 -27.53 5.22
CA LEU A 173 -2.30 -28.34 6.39
C LEU A 173 -1.54 -27.87 7.63
N ALA A 174 -0.24 -27.64 7.52
CA ALA A 174 0.57 -27.08 8.61
C ALA A 174 0.04 -25.70 9.05
N GLY A 175 -0.30 -24.84 8.08
CA GLY A 175 -0.92 -23.56 8.33
C GLY A 175 -2.27 -23.67 9.04
N LEU A 176 -3.10 -24.66 8.70
CA LEU A 176 -4.39 -24.91 9.35
C LEU A 176 -4.21 -25.34 10.82
N ILE A 177 -3.24 -26.20 11.10
CA ILE A 177 -2.90 -26.62 12.47
C ILE A 177 -2.44 -25.43 13.30
N LEU A 178 -1.53 -24.60 12.75
CA LEU A 178 -1.08 -23.37 13.40
C LEU A 178 -2.24 -22.39 13.62
N ALA A 179 -3.14 -22.25 12.64
CA ALA A 179 -4.33 -21.43 12.75
C ALA A 179 -5.29 -21.94 13.83
N ALA A 180 -5.43 -23.26 14.00
CA ALA A 180 -6.25 -23.84 15.07
C ALA A 180 -5.66 -23.56 16.46
N GLY A 181 -4.34 -23.69 16.63
CA GLY A 181 -3.65 -23.27 17.84
C GLY A 181 -3.83 -21.77 18.11
N GLY A 182 -3.64 -20.94 17.08
CA GLY A 182 -3.90 -19.50 17.12
C GLY A 182 -5.36 -19.19 17.51
N ALA A 183 -6.34 -19.91 16.98
CA ALA A 183 -7.74 -19.73 17.31
C ALA A 183 -8.02 -20.02 18.79
N ALA A 184 -7.40 -21.05 19.37
CA ALA A 184 -7.50 -21.33 20.80
C ALA A 184 -6.92 -20.20 21.66
N LEU A 185 -5.78 -19.64 21.25
CA LEU A 185 -5.19 -18.45 21.88
C LEU A 185 -6.12 -17.24 21.79
N LEU A 186 -6.70 -16.97 20.62
CA LEU A 186 -7.64 -15.86 20.40
C LEU A 186 -8.92 -16.00 21.23
N GLN A 187 -9.41 -17.22 21.46
CA GLN A 187 -10.56 -17.43 22.34
C GLN A 187 -10.24 -17.09 23.80
N ARG A 188 -9.05 -17.46 24.27
CA ARG A 188 -8.63 -17.17 25.64
C ARG A 188 -8.21 -15.71 25.82
N TRP A 189 -7.61 -15.10 24.80
CA TRP A 189 -7.08 -13.73 24.80
C TRP A 189 -7.48 -13.00 23.50
N PRO A 190 -8.72 -12.50 23.38
CA PRO A 190 -9.23 -11.92 22.13
C PRO A 190 -8.36 -10.79 21.57
N TRP A 191 -7.78 -9.96 22.43
CA TRP A 191 -6.94 -8.84 22.04
C TRP A 191 -5.62 -9.21 21.36
N LEU A 192 -5.18 -10.48 21.46
CA LEU A 192 -4.07 -10.98 20.64
C LEU A 192 -4.35 -10.82 19.14
N LEU A 193 -5.62 -10.78 18.71
CA LEU A 193 -5.97 -10.52 17.32
C LEU A 193 -5.48 -9.15 16.85
N ALA A 194 -5.77 -8.09 17.61
CA ALA A 194 -5.38 -6.72 17.24
C ALA A 194 -3.86 -6.55 17.31
N LEU A 195 -3.21 -7.10 18.34
CA LEU A 195 -1.76 -7.03 18.52
C LEU A 195 -1.01 -7.81 17.42
N ALA A 196 -1.46 -9.03 17.11
CA ALA A 196 -0.86 -9.85 16.06
C ALA A 196 -1.09 -9.23 14.67
N THR A 197 -2.27 -8.67 14.43
CA THR A 197 -2.56 -7.93 13.19
C THR A 197 -1.57 -6.78 13.01
N LEU A 198 -1.41 -5.94 14.04
CA LEU A 198 -0.49 -4.81 14.00
C LEU A 198 0.96 -5.26 13.81
N ALA A 199 1.39 -6.32 14.51
CA ALA A 199 2.74 -6.88 14.36
C ALA A 199 3.03 -7.38 12.94
N CYS A 200 2.00 -7.89 12.24
CA CYS A 200 2.13 -8.45 10.91
C CYS A 200 2.04 -7.42 9.77
N VAL A 201 1.64 -6.16 10.04
CA VAL A 201 1.56 -5.07 9.04
C VAL A 201 2.83 -4.91 8.19
N PRO A 202 4.05 -4.84 8.78
CA PRO A 202 5.29 -4.70 8.00
C PRO A 202 5.73 -6.00 7.31
N ALA A 203 5.25 -7.16 7.77
CA ALA A 203 5.83 -8.45 7.42
C ALA A 203 5.40 -8.91 6.02
N ARG A 204 6.18 -8.51 5.02
CA ARG A 204 6.06 -8.96 3.62
C ARG A 204 7.21 -9.90 3.29
N ILE A 205 6.92 -11.20 3.29
CA ILE A 205 7.94 -12.22 3.06
C ILE A 205 8.13 -12.41 1.55
N PRO A 206 9.35 -12.25 1.01
CA PRO A 206 9.63 -12.56 -0.38
C PRO A 206 9.54 -14.07 -0.60
N VAL A 207 8.57 -14.50 -1.40
CA VAL A 207 8.38 -15.90 -1.78
C VAL A 207 8.55 -16.02 -3.29
N LYS A 208 9.37 -16.99 -3.71
CA LYS A 208 9.50 -17.34 -5.12
C LYS A 208 8.33 -18.23 -5.53
N VAL A 209 7.47 -17.72 -6.40
CA VAL A 209 6.31 -18.45 -6.93
C VAL A 209 6.57 -18.65 -8.43
N GLY A 210 7.08 -19.83 -8.80
CA GLY A 210 7.52 -20.11 -10.17
C GLY A 210 8.68 -19.19 -10.59
N SER A 211 8.53 -18.47 -11.70
CA SER A 211 9.53 -17.52 -12.21
C SER A 211 9.35 -16.07 -11.69
N THR A 212 8.46 -15.86 -10.71
CA THR A 212 8.10 -14.54 -10.19
C THR A 212 8.33 -14.44 -8.69
N ASP A 213 9.04 -13.40 -8.26
CA ASP A 213 9.16 -13.03 -6.85
C ASP A 213 7.87 -12.31 -6.41
N ALA A 214 7.21 -12.81 -5.37
CA ALA A 214 6.01 -12.22 -4.77
C ALA A 214 6.27 -11.91 -3.30
N ASN A 215 5.94 -10.69 -2.86
CA ASN A 215 6.06 -10.31 -1.44
C ASN A 215 4.71 -10.49 -0.76
N LEU A 216 4.54 -11.65 -0.12
CA LEU A 216 3.27 -12.08 0.45
C LEU A 216 3.14 -11.68 1.91
N LEU A 217 1.92 -11.35 2.34
CA LEU A 217 1.60 -11.06 3.74
C LEU A 217 1.33 -12.37 4.52
N VAL A 218 2.17 -13.39 4.34
CA VAL A 218 1.94 -14.73 4.92
C VAL A 218 1.61 -14.69 6.42
N PRO A 219 2.30 -13.90 7.26
CA PRO A 219 1.98 -13.84 8.68
C PRO A 219 0.56 -13.35 8.96
N ILE A 220 0.09 -12.32 8.24
CA ILE A 220 -1.28 -11.81 8.45
C ILE A 220 -2.33 -12.79 7.97
N TYR A 221 -2.04 -13.60 6.93
CA TYR A 221 -2.96 -14.65 6.48
C TYR A 221 -3.13 -15.74 7.54
N GLY A 222 -2.06 -16.05 8.29
CA GLY A 222 -2.15 -16.92 9.48
C GLY A 222 -3.05 -16.32 10.57
N VAL A 223 -2.92 -15.02 10.84
CA VAL A 223 -3.80 -14.31 11.80
C VAL A 223 -5.27 -14.34 11.35
N VAL A 224 -5.53 -14.12 10.07
CA VAL A 224 -6.89 -14.18 9.50
C VAL A 224 -7.46 -15.60 9.55
N ALA A 225 -6.66 -16.63 9.25
CA ALA A 225 -7.09 -18.02 9.36
C ALA A 225 -7.43 -18.39 10.81
N ALA A 226 -6.62 -17.98 11.78
CA ALA A 226 -6.91 -18.15 13.20
C ALA A 226 -8.19 -17.42 13.62
N ALA A 227 -8.39 -16.19 13.12
CA ALA A 227 -9.61 -15.41 13.36
C ALA A 227 -10.85 -16.09 12.76
N ALA A 228 -10.73 -16.67 11.56
CA ALA A 228 -11.80 -17.42 10.90
C ALA A 228 -12.21 -18.64 11.71
N LEU A 229 -11.25 -19.45 12.15
CA LEU A 229 -11.50 -20.64 12.97
C LEU A 229 -12.05 -20.27 14.35
N ALA A 230 -11.55 -19.20 14.97
CA ALA A 230 -12.10 -18.69 16.23
C ALA A 230 -13.55 -18.23 16.08
N LEU A 231 -13.88 -17.53 14.99
CA LEU A 231 -15.26 -17.12 14.69
C LEU A 231 -16.16 -18.32 14.41
N ALA A 232 -15.70 -19.29 13.60
CA ALA A 232 -16.42 -20.53 13.33
C ALA A 232 -16.76 -21.26 14.63
N TRP A 233 -15.78 -21.41 15.51
CA TRP A 233 -15.93 -22.08 16.79
C TRP A 233 -16.91 -21.37 17.73
N GLN A 234 -16.84 -20.03 17.81
CA GLN A 234 -17.80 -19.24 18.59
C GLN A 234 -19.22 -19.44 18.07
N LEU A 235 -19.41 -19.35 16.74
CA LEU A 235 -20.72 -19.57 16.13
C LEU A 235 -21.20 -21.02 16.29
N LEU A 236 -20.31 -22.01 16.41
CA LEU A 236 -20.67 -23.41 16.62
C LEU A 236 -20.98 -23.74 18.08
N ARG A 237 -20.29 -23.15 19.06
CA ARG A 237 -20.43 -23.50 20.48
C ARG A 237 -21.37 -22.60 21.27
N ASP A 238 -21.48 -21.34 20.89
CA ASP A 238 -22.25 -20.35 21.63
C ASP A 238 -23.33 -19.74 20.72
N PRO A 239 -24.55 -20.31 20.70
CA PRO A 239 -25.67 -19.77 19.95
C PRO A 239 -26.02 -18.32 20.33
N GLY A 240 -25.71 -17.89 21.56
CA GLY A 240 -25.90 -16.52 22.04
C GLY A 240 -24.83 -15.54 21.56
N SER A 241 -23.72 -16.02 20.99
CA SER A 241 -22.63 -15.18 20.46
C SER A 241 -22.99 -14.47 19.15
N VAL A 242 -24.17 -14.74 18.58
CA VAL A 242 -24.60 -14.12 17.33
C VAL A 242 -24.97 -12.66 17.57
N ARG A 243 -24.20 -11.75 16.97
CA ARG A 243 -24.42 -10.31 17.04
C ARG A 243 -24.98 -9.81 15.73
N ASN A 244 -25.93 -8.88 15.79
CA ASN A 244 -26.42 -8.20 14.60
C ASN A 244 -25.50 -7.03 14.27
N ARG A 245 -25.09 -6.93 12.99
CA ARG A 245 -24.36 -5.78 12.44
C ARG A 245 -23.20 -5.34 13.34
N GLU A 246 -22.18 -6.19 13.45
CA GLU A 246 -20.99 -5.92 14.28
C GLU A 246 -20.28 -4.61 13.91
N LEU A 247 -20.36 -4.22 12.64
CA LEU A 247 -19.81 -2.96 12.14
C LEU A 247 -20.83 -1.81 12.19
N GLY A 248 -22.01 -2.03 12.78
CA GLY A 248 -23.08 -1.06 12.88
C GLY A 248 -23.53 -0.56 11.50
N PRO A 249 -23.62 0.77 11.29
CA PRO A 249 -23.96 1.36 9.99
C PRO A 249 -23.00 0.97 8.85
N LEU A 250 -21.76 0.59 9.18
CA LEU A 250 -20.72 0.26 8.19
C LEU A 250 -20.94 -1.13 7.55
N SER A 251 -21.73 -2.02 8.18
CA SER A 251 -21.98 -3.38 7.69
C SER A 251 -22.52 -3.40 6.26
N LEU A 252 -23.49 -2.54 5.94
CA LEU A 252 -24.13 -2.50 4.63
C LEU A 252 -23.22 -1.97 3.51
N PRO A 253 -22.61 -0.77 3.61
CA PRO A 253 -21.73 -0.27 2.57
C PRO A 253 -20.51 -1.18 2.37
N LEU A 254 -19.94 -1.75 3.44
CA LEU A 254 -18.81 -2.67 3.32
C LEU A 254 -19.22 -3.97 2.62
N ALA A 255 -20.36 -4.56 2.99
CA ALA A 255 -20.88 -5.75 2.33
C ALA A 255 -21.17 -5.51 0.84
N ALA A 256 -21.83 -4.39 0.53
CA ALA A 256 -22.15 -4.02 -0.85
C ALA A 256 -20.89 -3.80 -1.69
N PHE A 257 -19.90 -3.08 -1.16
CA PHE A 257 -18.64 -2.81 -1.85
C PHE A 257 -17.82 -4.09 -2.08
N VAL A 258 -17.68 -4.95 -1.07
CA VAL A 258 -16.96 -6.23 -1.20
C VAL A 258 -17.69 -7.17 -2.16
N LEU A 259 -19.03 -7.26 -2.08
CA LEU A 259 -19.83 -8.06 -2.99
C LEU A 259 -19.69 -7.60 -4.43
N TRP A 260 -19.79 -6.28 -4.68
CA TRP A 260 -19.58 -5.71 -6.01
C TRP A 260 -18.18 -6.00 -6.56
N SER A 261 -17.15 -5.81 -5.72
CA SER A 261 -15.77 -6.12 -6.08
C SER A 261 -15.59 -7.61 -6.43
N GLY A 262 -16.20 -8.51 -5.66
CA GLY A 262 -16.20 -9.96 -5.94
C GLY A 262 -16.95 -10.33 -7.21
N LEU A 263 -18.11 -9.72 -7.46
CA LEU A 263 -18.89 -9.88 -8.69
C LEU A 263 -18.09 -9.44 -9.91
N SER A 264 -17.34 -8.34 -9.79
CA SER A 264 -16.56 -7.78 -10.89
C SER A 264 -15.46 -8.69 -11.44
N LEU A 265 -15.07 -9.73 -10.66
CA LEU A 265 -14.15 -10.75 -11.15
C LEU A 265 -14.73 -11.53 -12.34
N THR A 266 -16.06 -11.68 -12.42
CA THR A 266 -16.72 -12.46 -13.49
C THR A 266 -16.50 -11.83 -14.86
N TRP A 267 -16.36 -10.51 -14.95
CA TRP A 267 -16.06 -9.77 -16.17
C TRP A 267 -14.66 -9.12 -16.19
N SER A 268 -13.76 -9.49 -15.27
CA SER A 268 -12.41 -8.90 -15.20
C SER A 268 -11.58 -9.19 -16.45
N GLN A 269 -10.95 -8.14 -16.98
CA GLN A 269 -9.98 -8.23 -18.08
C GLN A 269 -8.69 -8.96 -17.69
N ASP A 270 -8.27 -8.85 -16.42
CA ASP A 270 -7.12 -9.58 -15.85
C ASP A 270 -7.59 -10.45 -14.68
N LEU A 271 -8.13 -11.63 -15.01
CA LEU A 271 -8.65 -12.58 -14.02
C LEU A 271 -7.61 -12.96 -12.96
N ARG A 272 -6.32 -13.03 -13.33
CA ARG A 272 -5.25 -13.40 -12.40
C ARG A 272 -4.98 -12.30 -11.40
N GLN A 273 -4.85 -11.05 -11.87
CA GLN A 273 -4.65 -9.90 -10.99
C GLN A 273 -5.88 -9.67 -10.08
N GLY A 274 -7.09 -9.77 -10.62
CA GLY A 274 -8.33 -9.66 -9.84
C GLY A 274 -8.45 -10.75 -8.77
N ALA A 275 -8.09 -12.00 -9.09
CA ALA A 275 -8.05 -13.09 -8.12
C ALA A 275 -7.03 -12.83 -7.00
N ILE A 276 -5.86 -12.25 -7.32
CA ILE A 276 -4.86 -11.86 -6.32
C ILE A 276 -5.44 -10.77 -5.41
N GLU A 277 -6.06 -9.73 -5.96
CA GLU A 277 -6.59 -8.61 -5.17
C GLU A 277 -7.68 -9.07 -4.18
N LEU A 278 -8.59 -9.93 -4.64
CA LEU A 278 -9.63 -10.49 -3.79
C LEU A 278 -9.05 -11.41 -2.71
N LEU A 279 -8.23 -12.40 -3.09
CA LEU A 279 -7.71 -13.40 -2.16
C LEU A 279 -6.70 -12.82 -1.16
N ALA A 280 -5.85 -11.90 -1.61
CA ALA A 280 -4.75 -11.37 -0.80
C ALA A 280 -5.17 -10.20 0.09
N PHE A 281 -6.24 -9.48 -0.23
CA PHE A 281 -6.60 -8.23 0.44
C PHE A 281 -8.08 -8.16 0.83
N TYR A 282 -9.01 -8.12 -0.12
CA TYR A 282 -10.42 -7.82 0.17
C TYR A 282 -11.08 -8.86 1.06
N LEU A 283 -10.99 -10.14 0.68
CA LEU A 283 -11.63 -11.25 1.40
C LEU A 283 -11.05 -11.47 2.80
N PRO A 284 -9.71 -11.57 2.99
CA PRO A 284 -9.15 -11.79 4.31
C PRO A 284 -9.36 -10.58 5.24
N PHE A 285 -9.22 -9.36 4.72
CA PHE A 285 -9.32 -8.17 5.55
C PHE A 285 -10.76 -7.76 5.87
N ALA A 286 -11.73 -8.09 5.02
CA ALA A 286 -13.14 -7.96 5.38
C ALA A 286 -13.50 -8.87 6.56
N LEU A 287 -13.06 -10.13 6.53
CA LEU A 287 -13.23 -11.04 7.67
C LEU A 287 -12.52 -10.49 8.93
N LEU A 288 -11.29 -9.99 8.78
CA LEU A 288 -10.54 -9.40 9.88
C LEU A 288 -11.29 -8.23 10.53
N ALA A 289 -11.85 -7.32 9.73
CA ALA A 289 -12.64 -6.19 10.24
C ALA A 289 -13.83 -6.65 11.08
N VAL A 290 -14.55 -7.69 10.62
CA VAL A 290 -15.68 -8.31 11.32
C VAL A 290 -15.24 -8.85 12.69
N VAL A 291 -14.15 -9.61 12.75
CA VAL A 291 -13.69 -10.22 14.01
C VAL A 291 -13.10 -9.16 14.96
N LEU A 292 -12.42 -8.13 14.45
CA LEU A 292 -11.93 -7.01 15.27
C LEU A 292 -13.07 -6.24 15.93
N ALA A 293 -14.20 -6.06 15.24
CA ALA A 293 -15.38 -5.41 15.81
C ALA A 293 -16.06 -6.21 16.93
N ARG A 294 -15.74 -7.50 17.05
CA ARG A 294 -16.24 -8.34 18.16
C ARG A 294 -15.44 -8.19 19.46
N LEU A 295 -14.26 -7.56 19.42
CA LEU A 295 -13.38 -7.44 20.58
C LEU A 295 -14.08 -6.77 21.77
N PRO A 296 -13.83 -7.24 23.02
CA PRO A 296 -14.36 -6.58 24.20
C PRO A 296 -13.66 -5.24 24.40
N TRP A 297 -14.42 -4.16 24.63
CA TRP A 297 -13.85 -2.85 24.94
C TRP A 297 -13.05 -2.89 26.24
N ARG A 298 -11.72 -2.75 26.15
CA ARG A 298 -10.82 -2.74 27.31
C ARG A 298 -9.74 -1.66 27.13
N ARG A 299 -9.69 -0.72 28.08
CA ARG A 299 -8.76 0.42 28.04
C ARG A 299 -7.30 -0.01 28.06
N GLU A 300 -6.96 -1.02 28.86
CA GLU A 300 -5.61 -1.59 28.98
C GLU A 300 -5.06 -2.06 27.63
N TRP A 301 -5.85 -2.84 26.88
CA TRP A 301 -5.42 -3.39 25.61
C TRP A 301 -5.36 -2.37 24.47
N LEU A 302 -6.22 -1.35 24.49
CA LEU A 302 -6.10 -0.20 23.61
C LEU A 302 -4.82 0.59 23.90
N GLY A 303 -4.46 0.74 25.17
CA GLY A 303 -3.17 1.28 25.59
C GLY A 303 -2.00 0.43 25.09
N ALA A 304 -2.07 -0.90 25.27
CA ALA A 304 -1.05 -1.83 24.79
C ALA A 304 -0.89 -1.78 23.26
N LEU A 305 -1.99 -1.64 22.51
CA LEU A 305 -1.97 -1.48 21.06
C LEU A 305 -1.25 -0.19 20.64
N TRP A 306 -1.49 0.92 21.33
CA TRP A 306 -0.75 2.16 21.10
C TRP A 306 0.74 2.04 21.48
N VAL A 307 1.06 1.37 22.59
CA VAL A 307 2.45 1.11 22.99
C VAL A 307 3.16 0.28 21.91
N GLN A 308 2.52 -0.77 21.40
CA GLN A 308 3.07 -1.58 20.32
C GLN A 308 3.26 -0.77 19.03
N LEU A 309 2.26 0.02 18.61
CA LEU A 309 2.38 0.91 17.44
C LEU A 309 3.57 1.86 17.58
N SER A 310 3.72 2.46 18.76
CA SER A 310 4.79 3.41 19.08
C SER A 310 6.16 2.73 19.09
N ALA A 311 6.27 1.56 19.71
CA ALA A 311 7.50 0.79 19.76
C ALA A 311 7.95 0.36 18.35
N MET A 312 7.02 -0.11 17.52
CA MET A 312 7.30 -0.45 16.12
C MET A 312 7.73 0.79 15.33
N ALA A 313 7.06 1.93 15.49
CA ALA A 313 7.41 3.16 14.79
C ALA A 313 8.82 3.65 15.16
N VAL A 314 9.17 3.63 16.45
CA VAL A 314 10.51 3.96 16.95
C VAL A 314 11.55 3.00 16.39
N ALA A 315 11.31 1.68 16.49
CA ALA A 315 12.24 0.68 15.97
C ALA A 315 12.47 0.84 14.45
N PHE A 316 11.40 1.05 13.67
CA PHE A 316 11.51 1.24 12.23
C PHE A 316 12.11 2.59 11.84
N ALA A 317 11.93 3.64 12.63
CA ALA A 317 12.63 4.92 12.46
C ALA A 317 14.13 4.78 12.71
N ILE A 318 14.53 4.12 13.80
CA ILE A 318 15.94 3.84 14.11
C ILE A 318 16.58 2.99 13.00
N PHE A 319 15.89 1.94 12.55
CA PHE A 319 16.39 1.11 11.46
C PHE A 319 16.45 1.87 10.12
N GLY A 320 15.51 2.76 9.86
CA GLY A 320 15.55 3.67 8.71
C GLY A 320 16.74 4.63 8.77
N LEU A 321 17.05 5.18 9.96
CA LEU A 321 18.24 6.00 10.18
C LEU A 321 19.52 5.20 9.91
N TYR A 322 19.61 3.98 10.43
CA TYR A 322 20.72 3.08 10.12
C TYR A 322 20.91 2.87 8.61
N GLN A 323 19.82 2.60 7.86
CA GLN A 323 19.89 2.41 6.41
C GLN A 323 20.36 3.68 5.67
N TYR A 324 19.98 4.85 6.19
CA TYR A 324 20.37 6.14 5.62
C TYR A 324 21.86 6.42 5.83
N GLU A 325 22.37 6.16 7.04
CA GLU A 325 23.78 6.38 7.38
C GLU A 325 24.70 5.39 6.66
N THR A 326 24.36 4.10 6.68
CA THR A 326 25.18 3.05 6.07
C THR A 326 25.06 2.96 4.55
N ARG A 327 24.05 3.62 3.98
CA ARG A 327 23.67 3.48 2.56
C ARG A 327 23.47 2.02 2.15
N ASP A 328 22.98 1.20 3.07
CA ASP A 328 22.66 -0.20 2.85
C ASP A 328 21.14 -0.42 2.94
N ILE A 329 20.58 -1.04 1.91
CA ILE A 329 19.15 -1.41 1.84
C ILE A 329 19.05 -2.92 1.75
N PHE A 330 18.49 -3.50 2.80
CA PHE A 330 18.28 -4.93 2.89
C PHE A 330 17.19 -5.41 1.95
N TRP A 331 17.48 -6.52 1.26
CA TRP A 331 16.52 -7.36 0.53
C TRP A 331 15.57 -6.64 -0.44
N ASN A 332 15.91 -5.43 -0.91
CA ASN A 332 15.07 -4.66 -1.83
C ASN A 332 15.85 -4.09 -3.03
N PRO A 333 16.03 -4.90 -4.09
CA PRO A 333 16.74 -4.46 -5.29
C PRO A 333 16.09 -3.24 -5.96
N LYS A 334 14.77 -3.06 -5.84
CA LYS A 334 14.05 -1.95 -6.46
C LYS A 334 14.46 -0.61 -5.86
N VAL A 335 14.51 -0.53 -4.53
CA VAL A 335 14.92 0.69 -3.83
C VAL A 335 16.40 0.97 -4.06
N ARG A 336 17.26 -0.06 -4.04
CA ARG A 336 18.68 0.08 -4.38
C ARG A 336 18.91 0.68 -5.76
N VAL A 337 18.23 0.15 -6.78
CA VAL A 337 18.31 0.68 -8.14
C VAL A 337 17.74 2.10 -8.20
N GLY A 338 16.61 2.36 -7.54
CA GLY A 338 16.01 3.70 -7.49
C GLY A 338 16.94 4.75 -6.89
N ASN A 339 17.60 4.44 -5.76
CA ASN A 339 18.54 5.33 -5.09
C ASN A 339 19.81 5.59 -5.91
N ALA A 340 20.22 4.65 -6.78
CA ALA A 340 21.39 4.84 -7.64
C ALA A 340 21.22 5.94 -8.70
N TYR A 341 19.97 6.28 -9.04
CA TYR A 341 19.65 7.29 -10.05
C TYR A 341 18.90 8.51 -9.49
N ALA A 342 18.64 8.54 -8.19
CA ALA A 342 17.91 9.63 -7.54
C ALA A 342 18.88 10.66 -6.93
N PRO A 343 18.53 11.95 -6.91
CA PRO A 343 19.34 12.98 -6.25
C PRO A 343 19.27 12.92 -4.72
N PHE A 344 18.46 12.01 -4.15
CA PHE A 344 18.30 11.80 -2.72
C PHE A 344 18.22 10.30 -2.42
N TYR A 345 18.62 9.94 -1.20
CA TYR A 345 18.65 8.55 -0.74
C TYR A 345 17.43 8.23 0.11
N ARG A 346 16.57 7.32 -0.35
CA ARG A 346 15.34 6.92 0.34
C ARG A 346 15.54 5.64 1.15
N VAL A 347 14.89 5.58 2.31
CA VAL A 347 14.86 4.36 3.14
C VAL A 347 13.46 3.75 3.21
N ASN A 348 13.40 2.43 3.27
CA ASN A 348 12.17 1.64 3.39
C ASN A 348 12.06 0.91 4.74
N SER A 349 13.12 0.93 5.56
CA SER A 349 13.19 0.20 6.82
C SER A 349 12.86 -1.29 6.60
N ALA A 350 12.02 -1.88 7.45
CA ALA A 350 11.51 -3.25 7.33
C ALA A 350 10.41 -3.42 6.25
N PHE A 351 9.93 -2.34 5.64
CA PHE A 351 8.86 -2.39 4.64
C PHE A 351 9.43 -2.60 3.24
N TRP A 352 8.61 -3.11 2.31
CA TRP A 352 9.04 -3.23 0.92
C TRP A 352 9.02 -1.90 0.14
N ASP A 353 8.28 -0.90 0.63
CA ASP A 353 8.07 0.36 -0.09
C ASP A 353 8.25 1.55 0.87
N PRO A 354 9.09 2.55 0.53
CA PRO A 354 9.28 3.75 1.35
C PRO A 354 7.99 4.52 1.63
N SER A 355 7.02 4.53 0.71
CA SER A 355 5.75 5.22 0.90
C SER A 355 4.86 4.51 1.93
N ILE A 356 4.88 3.18 1.96
CA ILE A 356 4.15 2.39 2.97
C ILE A 356 4.80 2.55 4.35
N TYR A 357 6.14 2.56 4.40
CA TYR A 357 6.90 2.90 5.60
C TYR A 357 6.53 4.29 6.14
N GLY A 358 6.58 5.32 5.28
CA GLY A 358 6.19 6.68 5.63
C GLY A 358 4.75 6.75 6.15
N ARG A 359 3.79 6.08 5.50
CA ARG A 359 2.39 6.03 5.96
C ARG A 359 2.27 5.42 7.36
N PHE A 360 3.00 4.33 7.66
CA PHE A 360 2.99 3.72 8.99
C PHE A 360 3.49 4.70 10.07
N LEU A 361 4.56 5.45 9.79
CA LEU A 361 5.06 6.49 10.71
C LEU A 361 4.05 7.62 10.89
N VAL A 362 3.37 8.06 9.83
CA VAL A 362 2.30 9.08 9.92
C VAL A 362 1.18 8.61 10.83
N VAL A 363 0.76 7.35 10.74
CA VAL A 363 -0.26 6.78 11.64
C VAL A 363 0.20 6.84 13.11
N ALA A 364 1.45 6.47 13.39
CA ALA A 364 2.00 6.55 14.76
C ALA A 364 2.13 8.00 15.27
N ILE A 365 2.56 8.93 14.41
CA ILE A 365 2.64 10.37 14.73
C ILE A 365 1.26 10.91 15.08
N LEU A 366 0.26 10.67 14.24
CA LEU A 366 -1.09 11.20 14.43
C LEU A 366 -1.78 10.62 15.66
N ALA A 367 -1.64 9.31 15.91
CA ALA A 367 -2.15 8.68 17.12
C ALA A 367 -1.52 9.30 18.38
N SER A 368 -0.20 9.51 18.36
CA SER A 368 0.53 10.12 19.47
C SER A 368 0.19 11.61 19.65
N LEU A 369 0.01 12.36 18.56
CA LEU A 369 -0.37 13.77 18.59
C LEU A 369 -1.74 13.98 19.23
N VAL A 370 -2.70 13.08 18.99
CA VAL A 370 -4.00 13.12 19.68
C VAL A 370 -3.80 12.98 21.19
N LEU A 371 -2.93 12.09 21.65
CA LEU A 371 -2.66 11.92 23.08
C LEU A 371 -1.98 13.16 23.70
N VAL A 372 -1.06 13.79 22.96
CA VAL A 372 -0.39 15.02 23.39
C VAL A 372 -1.38 16.19 23.54
N LEU A 373 -2.25 16.40 22.54
CA LEU A 373 -3.11 17.58 22.48
C LEU A 373 -4.45 17.44 23.22
N HIS A 374 -4.95 16.22 23.40
CA HIS A 374 -6.29 15.96 23.96
C HIS A 374 -6.24 15.35 25.36
N GLY A 375 -5.26 15.78 26.16
CA GLY A 375 -5.28 15.61 27.62
C GLY A 375 -4.98 14.20 28.12
N ALA A 376 -4.03 13.48 27.50
CA ALA A 376 -3.46 12.29 28.15
C ALA A 376 -2.67 12.69 29.42
N ALA A 377 -2.49 11.74 30.33
CA ALA A 377 -1.66 11.97 31.53
C ALA A 377 -0.27 12.49 31.13
N ARG A 378 0.30 13.41 31.91
CA ARG A 378 1.58 14.09 31.58
C ARG A 378 2.70 13.11 31.16
N ARG A 379 2.83 11.96 31.83
CA ARG A 379 3.80 10.91 31.47
C ARG A 379 3.57 10.33 30.06
N ILE A 380 2.31 10.08 29.70
CA ILE A 380 1.92 9.58 28.38
C ILE A 380 2.16 10.65 27.32
N ALA A 381 1.85 11.92 27.61
CA ALA A 381 2.10 13.02 26.69
C ALA A 381 3.61 13.19 26.38
N PHE A 382 4.48 13.05 27.39
CA PHE A 382 5.93 13.06 27.16
C PHE A 382 6.40 11.88 26.29
N ALA A 383 5.95 10.65 26.59
CA ALA A 383 6.26 9.49 25.78
C ALA A 383 5.77 9.64 24.34
N ALA A 384 4.53 10.11 24.16
CA ALA A 384 3.94 10.39 22.85
C ALA A 384 4.71 11.48 22.08
N THR A 385 5.18 12.53 22.76
CA THR A 385 6.02 13.57 22.15
C THR A 385 7.35 13.00 21.66
N ALA A 386 8.03 12.17 22.47
CA ALA A 386 9.26 11.50 22.05
C ALA A 386 9.04 10.60 20.82
N VAL A 387 7.93 9.85 20.79
CA VAL A 387 7.54 9.03 19.64
C VAL A 387 7.32 9.89 18.39
N VAL A 388 6.63 11.04 18.51
CA VAL A 388 6.44 11.97 17.39
C VAL A 388 7.78 12.45 16.83
N VAL A 389 8.72 12.85 17.68
CA VAL A 389 10.04 13.34 17.25
C VAL A 389 10.81 12.25 16.50
N VAL A 390 10.91 11.05 17.07
CA VAL A 390 11.66 9.94 16.45
C VAL A 390 11.00 9.48 15.15
N ALA A 391 9.67 9.33 15.14
CA ALA A 391 8.94 8.96 13.94
C ALA A 391 9.01 10.04 12.84
N TRP A 392 9.06 11.32 13.21
CA TRP A 392 9.26 12.42 12.25
C TRP A 392 10.62 12.31 11.55
N ILE A 393 11.69 12.01 12.29
CA ILE A 393 13.03 11.79 11.70
C ILE A 393 12.97 10.65 10.68
N GLY A 394 12.40 9.50 11.05
CA GLY A 394 12.24 8.37 10.11
C GLY A 394 11.39 8.71 8.88
N LEU A 395 10.33 9.52 9.06
CA LEU A 395 9.46 9.96 7.98
C LEU A 395 10.22 10.85 6.99
N VAL A 396 11.06 11.77 7.47
CA VAL A 396 11.90 12.61 6.61
C VAL A 396 12.81 11.76 5.72
N LEU A 397 13.43 10.73 6.28
CA LEU A 397 14.33 9.84 5.53
C LEU A 397 13.58 8.95 4.50
N SER A 398 12.26 8.77 4.64
CA SER A 398 11.46 8.05 3.64
C SER A 398 11.30 8.81 2.31
N PHE A 399 11.45 10.15 2.36
CA PHE A 399 11.14 11.08 1.27
C PHE A 399 9.80 10.79 0.57
N SER A 400 8.78 10.36 1.34
CA SER A 400 7.46 10.01 0.82
C SER A 400 6.54 11.22 0.75
N GLN A 401 6.41 11.81 -0.45
CA GLN A 401 5.52 12.95 -0.69
C GLN A 401 4.06 12.67 -0.27
N SER A 402 3.54 11.48 -0.59
CA SER A 402 2.17 11.09 -0.23
C SER A 402 1.97 11.03 1.29
N SER A 403 2.99 10.57 2.02
CA SER A 403 2.95 10.51 3.49
C SER A 403 3.00 11.90 4.12
N PHE A 404 3.81 12.82 3.58
CA PHE A 404 3.83 14.21 4.06
C PHE A 404 2.49 14.92 3.85
N VAL A 405 1.86 14.77 2.68
CA VAL A 405 0.52 15.34 2.44
C VAL A 405 -0.51 14.75 3.40
N ALA A 406 -0.49 13.43 3.60
CA ALA A 406 -1.35 12.76 4.57
C ALA A 406 -1.13 13.26 6.01
N LEU A 407 0.12 13.51 6.40
CA LEU A 407 0.45 14.06 7.72
C LEU A 407 -0.05 15.48 7.89
N VAL A 408 0.13 16.36 6.91
CA VAL A 408 -0.37 17.74 6.96
C VAL A 408 -1.89 17.76 7.15
N VAL A 409 -2.62 16.96 6.36
CA VAL A 409 -4.08 16.85 6.51
C VAL A 409 -4.45 16.28 7.88
N GLY A 410 -3.79 15.21 8.32
CA GLY A 410 -4.03 14.59 9.63
C GLY A 410 -3.78 15.55 10.80
N VAL A 411 -2.67 16.28 10.79
CA VAL A 411 -2.34 17.31 11.80
C VAL A 411 -3.39 18.41 11.79
N GLY A 412 -3.83 18.86 10.61
CA GLY A 412 -4.92 19.82 10.46
C GLY A 412 -6.22 19.35 11.13
N VAL A 413 -6.59 18.07 10.96
CA VAL A 413 -7.76 17.49 11.62
C VAL A 413 -7.57 17.43 13.15
N VAL A 414 -6.42 16.96 13.64
CA VAL A 414 -6.16 16.90 15.10
C VAL A 414 -6.19 18.30 15.72
N ALA A 415 -5.56 19.28 15.05
CA ALA A 415 -5.53 20.68 15.45
C ALA A 415 -6.92 21.32 15.43
N TRP A 416 -7.77 20.99 14.44
CA TRP A 416 -9.15 21.45 14.38
C TRP A 416 -9.95 21.05 15.62
N PHE A 417 -9.79 19.82 16.11
CA PHE A 417 -10.44 19.40 17.35
C PHE A 417 -9.87 20.08 18.60
N ALA A 418 -8.63 20.60 18.55
CA ALA A 418 -7.99 21.29 19.68
C ALA A 418 -8.32 22.79 19.72
N TRP A 419 -8.33 23.46 18.56
CA TRP A 419 -8.40 24.93 18.46
C TRP A 419 -9.52 25.46 17.55
N GLY A 420 -10.33 24.60 16.94
CA GLY A 420 -11.45 24.97 16.07
C GLY A 420 -10.99 25.82 14.87
N ARG A 421 -11.74 26.89 14.56
CA ARG A 421 -11.49 27.80 13.43
C ARG A 421 -10.10 28.44 13.43
N ARG A 422 -9.46 28.58 14.61
CA ARG A 422 -8.09 29.13 14.71
C ARG A 422 -7.06 28.29 13.96
N THR A 423 -7.35 27.00 13.75
CA THR A 423 -6.54 26.10 12.92
C THR A 423 -6.40 26.60 11.48
N LEU A 424 -7.45 27.24 10.92
CA LEU A 424 -7.39 27.79 9.56
C LEU A 424 -6.38 28.93 9.45
N ALA A 425 -6.26 29.76 10.50
CA ALA A 425 -5.24 30.80 10.55
C ALA A 425 -3.83 30.20 10.61
N LEU A 426 -3.61 29.17 11.44
CA LEU A 426 -2.33 28.47 11.52
C LEU A 426 -1.94 27.82 10.19
N LEU A 427 -2.88 27.09 9.56
CA LEU A 427 -2.66 26.48 8.25
C LEU A 427 -2.43 27.54 7.16
N GLY A 428 -3.14 28.67 7.22
CA GLY A 428 -2.93 29.81 6.33
C GLY A 428 -1.53 30.41 6.45
N VAL A 429 -1.02 30.57 7.68
CA VAL A 429 0.35 31.04 7.93
C VAL A 429 1.38 30.04 7.39
N ILE A 430 1.22 28.75 7.67
CA ILE A 430 2.12 27.70 7.16
C ILE A 430 2.11 27.69 5.63
N ALA A 431 0.93 27.74 5.00
CA ALA A 431 0.79 27.78 3.55
C ALA A 431 1.45 29.03 2.94
N ALA A 432 1.28 30.19 3.57
CA ALA A 432 1.93 31.44 3.15
C ALA A 432 3.46 31.34 3.25
N VAL A 433 4.00 30.79 4.34
CA VAL A 433 5.45 30.58 4.52
C VAL A 433 5.99 29.64 3.44
N VAL A 434 5.30 28.51 3.19
CA VAL A 434 5.70 27.56 2.14
C VAL A 434 5.62 28.20 0.75
N LEU A 435 4.59 29.00 0.47
CA LEU A 435 4.44 29.70 -0.80
C LEU A 435 5.58 30.72 -1.00
N VAL A 436 5.87 31.55 0.01
CA VAL A 436 6.95 32.53 -0.04
C VAL A 436 8.30 31.84 -0.22
N ALA A 437 8.58 30.78 0.54
CA ALA A 437 9.80 30.00 0.40
C ALA A 437 9.91 29.33 -0.99
N GLY A 438 8.81 28.80 -1.53
CA GLY A 438 8.76 28.21 -2.86
C GLY A 438 8.98 29.22 -3.99
N LEU A 439 8.39 30.42 -3.88
CA LEU A 439 8.57 31.50 -4.85
C LEU A 439 9.98 32.11 -4.82
N ALA A 440 10.67 31.99 -3.69
CA ALA A 440 12.06 32.39 -3.51
C ALA A 440 13.07 31.40 -4.12
N MET A 441 12.66 30.16 -4.44
CA MET A 441 13.53 29.15 -5.07
C MET A 441 13.51 29.29 -6.61
N PRO A 442 14.66 29.60 -7.27
CA PRO A 442 14.74 29.76 -8.73
C PRO A 442 14.30 28.50 -9.50
N SER A 443 14.53 27.32 -8.92
CA SER A 443 14.21 26.02 -9.50
C SER A 443 12.70 25.79 -9.69
N VAL A 444 11.83 26.47 -8.93
CA VAL A 444 10.37 26.30 -9.01
C VAL A 444 9.78 27.06 -10.20
N ARG A 445 10.44 28.11 -10.68
CA ARG A 445 9.92 29.03 -11.72
C ARG A 445 10.00 28.46 -13.14
N HIS A 446 10.75 27.39 -13.38
CA HIS A 446 11.00 26.84 -14.72
C HIS A 446 10.49 25.40 -14.94
N HIS A 447 9.74 24.82 -13.99
CA HIS A 447 9.22 23.46 -14.14
C HIS A 447 7.75 23.42 -14.59
N SER A 448 7.50 22.67 -15.66
CA SER A 448 6.16 22.29 -16.11
C SER A 448 5.42 21.49 -15.03
N LEU A 449 4.09 21.63 -14.94
CA LEU A 449 3.21 20.88 -14.02
C LEU A 449 3.40 19.35 -14.16
N ASN A 450 3.83 18.87 -15.33
CA ASN A 450 4.14 17.46 -15.57
C ASN A 450 5.47 17.02 -14.93
N SER A 451 6.47 17.90 -14.90
CA SER A 451 7.76 17.68 -14.23
C SER A 451 7.60 17.77 -12.71
N ALA A 452 6.80 18.73 -12.23
CA ALA A 452 6.49 18.92 -10.82
C ALA A 452 5.65 17.79 -10.20
N SER A 453 4.82 17.11 -11.02
CA SER A 453 3.99 15.97 -10.58
C SER A 453 4.61 14.58 -10.82
N GLY A 454 5.82 14.50 -11.39
CA GLY A 454 6.53 13.22 -11.59
C GLY A 454 5.80 12.22 -12.50
N GLY A 455 5.04 12.69 -13.51
CA GLY A 455 4.29 11.83 -14.44
C GLY A 455 2.91 11.37 -13.97
N ARG A 456 2.48 11.72 -12.75
CA ARG A 456 1.18 11.34 -12.16
C ARG A 456 -0.03 11.85 -12.95
N PHE A 457 0.08 13.02 -13.57
CA PHE A 457 -1.00 13.59 -14.39
C PHE A 457 -1.38 12.71 -15.60
N LYS A 458 -0.40 12.07 -16.25
CA LYS A 458 -0.67 11.16 -17.38
C LYS A 458 -1.40 9.89 -16.94
N LEU A 459 -1.09 9.36 -15.76
CA LEU A 459 -1.78 8.19 -15.21
C LEU A 459 -3.24 8.49 -14.87
N VAL A 460 -3.51 9.61 -14.18
CA VAL A 460 -4.89 10.03 -13.85
C VAL A 460 -5.69 10.25 -15.13
N LYS A 461 -5.15 10.96 -16.11
CA LYS A 461 -5.83 11.20 -17.40
C LYS A 461 -6.21 9.89 -18.10
N ASN A 462 -5.29 8.93 -18.16
CA ASN A 462 -5.55 7.63 -18.79
C ASN A 462 -6.53 6.78 -17.97
N GLY A 463 -6.44 6.80 -16.64
CA GLY A 463 -7.38 6.09 -15.76
C GLY A 463 -8.80 6.62 -15.89
N VAL A 464 -8.97 7.95 -15.90
CA VAL A 464 -10.27 8.59 -16.17
C VAL A 464 -10.79 8.23 -17.56
N ALA A 465 -9.91 8.16 -18.56
CA ALA A 465 -10.32 7.75 -19.89
C ALA A 465 -10.79 6.28 -19.94
N ILE A 466 -10.14 5.37 -19.21
CA ILE A 466 -10.60 3.98 -19.07
C ILE A 466 -11.97 3.94 -18.40
N ALA A 467 -12.16 4.68 -17.31
CA ALA A 467 -13.45 4.78 -16.62
C ALA A 467 -14.55 5.33 -17.54
N ALA A 468 -14.25 6.34 -18.35
CA ALA A 468 -15.21 6.92 -19.30
C ALA A 468 -15.66 5.93 -20.40
N HIS A 469 -14.80 4.99 -20.80
CA HIS A 469 -15.17 3.92 -21.74
C HIS A 469 -16.00 2.80 -21.09
N HIS A 470 -15.90 2.62 -19.77
CA HIS A 470 -16.62 1.58 -19.03
C HIS A 470 -17.37 2.17 -17.82
N PRO A 471 -18.32 3.10 -18.03
CA PRO A 471 -18.80 4.01 -16.98
C PRO A 471 -19.62 3.32 -15.89
N VAL A 472 -20.38 2.27 -16.21
CA VAL A 472 -21.30 1.64 -15.25
C VAL A 472 -20.58 0.61 -14.39
N GLN A 473 -20.06 -0.45 -15.03
CA GLN A 473 -19.51 -1.62 -14.33
C GLN A 473 -17.98 -1.70 -14.29
N GLY A 474 -17.29 -0.80 -15.00
CA GLY A 474 -15.84 -0.85 -15.15
C GLY A 474 -15.35 -2.07 -15.95
N ILE A 475 -14.03 -2.27 -15.93
CA ILE A 475 -13.34 -3.38 -16.62
C ILE A 475 -13.14 -4.64 -15.74
N GLY A 476 -13.68 -4.63 -14.53
CA GLY A 476 -13.51 -5.64 -13.49
C GLY A 476 -12.22 -5.49 -12.68
N ILE A 477 -12.26 -5.94 -11.43
CA ILE A 477 -11.15 -5.84 -10.46
C ILE A 477 -9.84 -6.41 -11.00
N GLY A 478 -8.74 -5.70 -10.77
CA GLY A 478 -7.40 -6.03 -11.25
C GLY A 478 -7.12 -5.74 -12.73
N GLY A 479 -8.13 -5.30 -13.49
CA GLY A 479 -8.00 -5.05 -14.93
C GLY A 479 -7.20 -3.81 -15.31
N PHE A 480 -6.95 -2.87 -14.39
CA PHE A 480 -6.39 -1.54 -14.72
C PHE A 480 -5.08 -1.63 -15.48
N LYS A 481 -4.14 -2.45 -15.01
CA LYS A 481 -2.78 -2.55 -15.59
C LYS A 481 -2.84 -3.00 -17.05
N GLN A 482 -3.70 -3.96 -17.36
CA GLN A 482 -3.86 -4.50 -18.70
C GLN A 482 -4.55 -3.51 -19.64
N ALA A 483 -5.61 -2.85 -19.18
CA ALA A 483 -6.30 -1.81 -19.95
C ALA A 483 -5.37 -0.61 -20.24
N TYR A 484 -4.59 -0.18 -19.25
CA TYR A 484 -3.62 0.89 -19.40
C TYR A 484 -2.52 0.53 -20.41
N ALA A 485 -1.95 -0.68 -20.31
CA ALA A 485 -0.91 -1.14 -21.23
C ALA A 485 -1.43 -1.22 -22.68
N THR A 486 -2.65 -1.74 -22.85
CA THR A 486 -3.32 -1.82 -24.16
C THR A 486 -3.53 -0.42 -24.76
N ARG A 487 -3.98 0.54 -23.95
CA ARG A 487 -4.23 1.92 -24.39
C ARG A 487 -2.96 2.68 -24.76
N THR A 488 -1.87 2.46 -24.02
CA THR A 488 -0.61 3.21 -24.19
C THR A 488 0.37 2.52 -25.15
N GLY A 489 0.03 1.34 -25.68
CA GLY A 489 0.89 0.59 -26.58
C GLY A 489 2.13 0.00 -25.92
N LEU A 490 2.16 -0.10 -24.58
CA LEU A 490 3.27 -0.71 -23.84
C LEU A 490 3.34 -2.20 -24.18
N LYS A 491 4.45 -2.66 -24.76
CA LYS A 491 4.66 -4.06 -25.13
C LYS A 491 5.53 -4.78 -24.09
N GLY A 492 5.23 -6.04 -23.78
CA GLY A 492 6.12 -6.92 -23.01
C GLY A 492 6.20 -6.65 -21.50
N LYS A 493 7.43 -6.57 -20.93
CA LYS A 493 7.70 -6.44 -19.48
C LYS A 493 7.74 -4.99 -18.95
N GLU A 494 7.29 -4.02 -19.76
CA GLU A 494 7.11 -2.62 -19.38
C GLU A 494 5.87 -2.25 -18.51
N PRO A 495 4.90 -3.13 -18.13
CA PRO A 495 3.69 -2.71 -17.42
C PRO A 495 3.92 -2.38 -15.94
N LYS A 496 5.17 -2.35 -15.45
CA LYS A 496 5.46 -1.84 -14.09
C LYS A 496 5.16 -0.33 -13.97
N ALA A 497 5.18 0.41 -15.08
CA ALA A 497 4.79 1.82 -15.14
C ALA A 497 3.26 2.04 -15.31
N ALA A 498 2.47 0.95 -15.44
CA ALA A 498 1.04 0.99 -15.73
C ALA A 498 0.14 0.86 -14.48
N ALA A 499 0.70 0.81 -13.28
CA ALA A 499 -0.08 0.73 -12.05
C ALA A 499 -0.60 2.14 -11.69
N SER A 500 -1.93 2.30 -11.62
CA SER A 500 -2.53 3.52 -11.06
C SER A 500 -1.94 3.81 -9.68
N HIS A 501 -1.58 5.06 -9.45
CA HIS A 501 -1.16 5.54 -8.13
C HIS A 501 -2.32 6.24 -7.38
N ASP A 502 -3.56 6.16 -7.87
CA ASP A 502 -4.72 6.83 -7.28
C ASP A 502 -5.86 5.82 -7.09
N THR A 503 -6.25 5.57 -5.84
CA THR A 503 -7.30 4.60 -5.51
C THR A 503 -8.66 4.94 -6.11
N PRO A 504 -9.24 6.15 -5.91
CA PRO A 504 -10.48 6.53 -6.57
C PRO A 504 -10.49 6.32 -8.09
N VAL A 505 -9.40 6.68 -8.77
CA VAL A 505 -9.28 6.50 -10.23
C VAL A 505 -9.25 5.01 -10.59
N THR A 506 -8.53 4.18 -9.83
CA THR A 506 -8.53 2.73 -10.02
C THR A 506 -9.93 2.15 -9.84
N ILE A 507 -10.64 2.52 -8.78
CA ILE A 507 -12.00 2.04 -8.51
C ILE A 507 -12.94 2.45 -9.64
N ALA A 508 -12.86 3.69 -10.10
CA ALA A 508 -13.70 4.17 -11.20
C ALA A 508 -13.43 3.40 -12.51
N ALA A 509 -12.17 3.09 -12.80
CA ALA A 509 -11.81 2.31 -13.99
C ALA A 509 -12.24 0.84 -13.88
N GLU A 510 -11.98 0.20 -12.74
CA GLU A 510 -12.20 -1.25 -12.56
C GLU A 510 -13.64 -1.59 -12.19
N ASN A 511 -14.32 -0.76 -11.41
CA ASN A 511 -15.65 -1.05 -10.87
C ASN A 511 -16.72 -0.05 -11.33
N GLY A 512 -16.36 0.92 -12.18
CA GLY A 512 -17.27 1.93 -12.71
C GLY A 512 -17.82 2.88 -11.64
N ILE A 513 -18.85 3.64 -12.02
CA ILE A 513 -19.54 4.57 -11.12
C ILE A 513 -20.24 3.85 -9.96
N VAL A 514 -20.66 2.60 -10.17
CA VAL A 514 -21.27 1.77 -9.11
C VAL A 514 -20.25 1.52 -8.00
N GLY A 515 -19.04 1.05 -8.35
CA GLY A 515 -17.98 0.85 -7.39
C GLY A 515 -17.53 2.14 -6.71
N LEU A 516 -17.45 3.24 -7.45
CA LEU A 516 -17.06 4.54 -6.91
C LEU A 516 -18.11 5.08 -5.91
N ALA A 517 -19.40 4.94 -6.22
CA ALA A 517 -20.49 5.34 -5.32
C ALA A 517 -20.50 4.49 -4.04
N LEU A 518 -20.32 3.16 -4.16
CA LEU A 518 -20.21 2.26 -3.01
C LEU A 518 -18.99 2.59 -2.14
N PHE A 519 -17.85 2.92 -2.76
CA PHE A 519 -16.66 3.36 -2.04
C PHE A 519 -16.89 4.69 -1.32
N GLY A 520 -17.50 5.67 -1.98
CA GLY A 520 -17.87 6.95 -1.38
C GLY A 520 -18.82 6.78 -0.20
N TRP A 521 -19.82 5.92 -0.34
CA TRP A 521 -20.75 5.58 0.75
C TRP A 521 -20.05 4.90 1.94
N LEU A 522 -19.12 3.97 1.66
CA LEU A 522 -18.30 3.33 2.68
C LEU A 522 -17.45 4.34 3.45
N LEU A 523 -16.70 5.21 2.75
CA LEU A 523 -15.87 6.23 3.37
C LEU A 523 -16.69 7.23 4.17
N LEU A 524 -17.79 7.73 3.61
CA LEU A 524 -18.69 8.66 4.30
C LEU A 524 -19.20 8.03 5.60
N THR A 525 -19.67 6.78 5.54
CA THR A 525 -20.17 6.06 6.73
C THR A 525 -19.07 5.85 7.76
N ALA A 526 -17.86 5.47 7.34
CA ALA A 526 -16.72 5.28 8.23
C ALA A 526 -16.28 6.59 8.90
N PHE A 527 -16.22 7.70 8.15
CA PHE A 527 -15.90 9.02 8.69
C PHE A 527 -16.98 9.54 9.62
N MET A 528 -18.26 9.37 9.25
CA MET A 528 -19.37 9.69 10.15
C MET A 528 -19.25 8.88 11.44
N LEU A 529 -18.95 7.58 11.37
CA LEU A 529 -18.82 6.76 12.57
C LEU A 529 -17.65 7.17 13.46
N ALA A 530 -16.51 7.53 12.86
CA ALA A 530 -15.30 7.90 13.58
C ALA A 530 -15.35 9.33 14.15
N PHE A 531 -15.97 10.29 13.46
CA PHE A 531 -15.97 11.71 13.85
C PHE A 531 -17.29 12.21 14.46
N ARG A 532 -18.42 11.54 14.22
CA ARG A 532 -19.71 11.99 14.74
C ARG A 532 -19.68 11.93 16.27
N ARG A 533 -19.99 13.08 16.88
CA ARG A 533 -20.07 13.21 18.34
C ARG A 533 -18.76 12.86 19.05
N VAL A 534 -17.61 13.05 18.41
CA VAL A 534 -16.31 12.91 19.08
C VAL A 534 -16.23 13.89 20.26
N ALA A 535 -15.86 13.37 21.42
CA ALA A 535 -15.62 14.14 22.64
C ALA A 535 -14.19 13.82 23.13
N PRO A 536 -13.15 14.54 22.65
CA PRO A 536 -11.75 14.18 22.92
C PRO A 536 -11.36 14.20 24.41
N ALA A 537 -12.19 14.75 25.29
CA ALA A 537 -11.99 14.68 26.73
C ALA A 537 -12.16 13.26 27.29
N THR A 538 -13.04 12.43 26.69
CA THR A 538 -13.27 11.05 27.17
C THR A 538 -12.28 10.07 26.54
N PHE A 539 -12.08 8.92 27.19
CA PHE A 539 -11.19 7.89 26.65
C PHE A 539 -11.69 7.35 25.31
N ALA A 540 -12.98 7.00 25.21
CA ALA A 540 -13.55 6.51 23.95
C ALA A 540 -13.52 7.59 22.86
N GLY A 541 -13.74 8.86 23.22
CA GLY A 541 -13.67 9.97 22.27
C GLY A 541 -12.28 10.18 21.70
N ARG A 542 -11.21 10.04 22.50
CA ARG A 542 -9.82 10.05 22.00
C ARG A 542 -9.56 8.90 21.04
N VAL A 543 -9.99 7.68 21.38
CA VAL A 543 -9.82 6.52 20.50
C VAL A 543 -10.56 6.71 19.17
N SER A 544 -11.79 7.20 19.20
CA SER A 544 -12.54 7.53 17.98
C SER A 544 -11.84 8.59 17.14
N LEU A 545 -11.29 9.65 17.76
CA LEU A 545 -10.51 10.68 17.07
C LEU A 545 -9.25 10.09 16.41
N ILE A 546 -8.50 9.24 17.13
CA ILE A 546 -7.32 8.56 16.58
C ILE A 546 -7.72 7.74 15.34
N LEU A 547 -8.76 6.90 15.45
CA LEU A 547 -9.21 6.05 14.35
C LEU A 547 -9.69 6.89 13.14
N GLY A 548 -10.42 7.98 13.38
CA GLY A 548 -10.88 8.89 12.33
C GLY A 548 -9.74 9.59 11.61
N VAL A 549 -8.76 10.11 12.35
CA VAL A 549 -7.58 10.78 11.79
C VAL A 549 -6.69 9.79 11.03
N VAL A 550 -6.53 8.57 11.54
CA VAL A 550 -5.81 7.50 10.84
C VAL A 550 -6.51 7.14 9.52
N LEU A 551 -7.83 7.00 9.52
CA LEU A 551 -8.60 6.76 8.29
C LEU A 551 -8.43 7.92 7.29
N ALA A 552 -8.47 9.16 7.77
CA ALA A 552 -8.26 10.34 6.93
C ALA A 552 -6.86 10.36 6.31
N ALA A 553 -5.83 10.07 7.11
CA ALA A 553 -4.45 10.00 6.62
C ALA A 553 -4.26 8.88 5.58
N ILE A 554 -4.81 7.69 5.81
CA ILE A 554 -4.74 6.57 4.85
C ILE A 554 -5.51 6.90 3.57
N GLY A 555 -6.70 7.51 3.68
CA GLY A 555 -7.51 7.95 2.54
C GLY A 555 -6.83 9.05 1.71
N VAL A 556 -6.21 10.05 2.35
CA VAL A 556 -5.45 11.09 1.64
C VAL A 556 -4.21 10.49 0.99
N HIS A 557 -3.50 9.60 1.70
CA HIS A 557 -2.36 8.89 1.13
C HIS A 557 -2.75 8.09 -0.12
N SER A 558 -3.95 7.50 -0.15
CA SER A 558 -4.40 6.67 -1.26
C SER A 558 -4.75 7.42 -2.55
N LEU A 559 -4.92 8.75 -2.47
CA LEU A 559 -5.02 9.62 -3.64
C LEU A 559 -3.71 9.70 -4.44
N PHE A 560 -2.58 9.42 -3.78
CA PHE A 560 -1.25 9.52 -4.38
C PHE A 560 -0.48 8.19 -4.41
N TYR A 561 -1.02 7.17 -3.73
CA TYR A 561 -0.49 5.82 -3.75
C TYR A 561 -1.62 4.79 -3.62
N ASN A 562 -1.94 4.08 -4.71
CA ASN A 562 -3.01 3.08 -4.75
C ASN A 562 -2.68 1.84 -3.91
N ALA A 563 -2.95 1.92 -2.61
CA ALA A 563 -2.83 0.81 -1.66
C ALA A 563 -3.79 0.97 -0.47
N PHE A 564 -5.01 1.45 -0.72
CA PHE A 564 -6.01 1.64 0.33
C PHE A 564 -6.51 0.30 0.86
N PHE A 565 -6.93 -0.61 -0.04
CA PHE A 565 -7.50 -1.90 0.34
C PHE A 565 -6.43 -2.95 0.63
N GLU A 566 -5.23 -2.75 0.14
CA GLU A 566 -4.04 -3.56 0.43
C GLU A 566 -3.43 -3.23 1.80
N ASP A 567 -3.95 -2.21 2.49
CA ASP A 567 -3.52 -1.82 3.82
C ASP A 567 -4.36 -2.48 4.93
N PRO A 568 -3.80 -3.43 5.70
CA PRO A 568 -4.51 -4.00 6.84
C PRO A 568 -4.89 -2.97 7.92
N MET A 569 -4.21 -1.82 8.00
CA MET A 569 -4.56 -0.76 8.94
C MET A 569 -5.91 -0.10 8.60
N ALA A 570 -6.22 0.09 7.31
CA ALA A 570 -7.51 0.64 6.89
C ALA A 570 -8.67 -0.27 7.34
N TRP A 571 -8.54 -1.56 7.11
CA TRP A 571 -9.52 -2.57 7.54
C TRP A 571 -9.60 -2.73 9.06
N SER A 572 -8.46 -2.58 9.76
CA SER A 572 -8.45 -2.57 11.22
C SER A 572 -9.24 -1.39 11.78
N VAL A 573 -9.17 -0.22 11.14
CA VAL A 573 -10.00 0.93 11.50
C VAL A 573 -11.48 0.65 11.24
N PHE A 574 -11.84 0.01 10.12
CA PHE A 574 -13.23 -0.41 9.87
C PHE A 574 -13.79 -1.33 10.95
N GLY A 575 -12.96 -2.19 11.55
CA GLY A 575 -13.36 -3.04 12.68
C GLY A 575 -13.40 -2.32 14.03
N LEU A 576 -12.40 -1.47 14.33
CA LEU A 576 -12.26 -0.82 15.64
C LEU A 576 -13.12 0.44 15.80
N ALA A 577 -13.45 1.16 14.73
CA ALA A 577 -14.26 2.39 14.79
C ALA A 577 -15.70 2.14 15.29
N PRO A 578 -16.43 1.10 14.84
CA PRO A 578 -17.72 0.72 15.43
C PRO A 578 -17.63 0.40 16.92
N LEU A 579 -16.57 -0.30 17.33
CA LEU A 579 -16.33 -0.63 18.73
C LEU A 579 -16.12 0.63 19.58
N ALA A 580 -15.33 1.59 19.10
CA ALA A 580 -15.10 2.87 19.77
C ALA A 580 -16.38 3.74 19.82
N ALA A 581 -17.15 3.77 18.73
CA ALA A 581 -18.43 4.49 18.68
C ALA A 581 -19.45 3.92 19.67
N ALA A 582 -19.53 2.58 19.80
CA ALA A 582 -20.39 1.93 20.78
C ALA A 582 -19.97 2.24 22.23
N ALA A 583 -18.66 2.25 22.51
CA ALA A 583 -18.15 2.62 23.83
C ALA A 583 -18.41 4.11 24.17
N LEU A 584 -18.22 5.00 23.20
CA LEU A 584 -18.50 6.43 23.35
C LEU A 584 -19.97 6.71 23.63
N ALA A 585 -20.89 5.98 22.99
CA ALA A 585 -22.31 6.07 23.27
C ALA A 585 -22.64 5.66 24.72
N ARG A 586 -21.97 4.63 25.26
CA ARG A 586 -22.16 4.19 26.66
C ARG A 586 -21.61 5.19 27.66
N GLU A 587 -20.39 5.71 27.45
CA GLU A 587 -19.77 6.71 28.36
C GLU A 587 -20.65 7.96 28.53
N ARG A 588 -21.34 8.41 27.46
CA ARG A 588 -22.24 9.57 27.50
C ARG A 588 -23.54 9.33 28.27
N VAL A 589 -24.09 8.11 28.21
CA VAL A 589 -25.31 7.77 28.97
C VAL A 589 -25.01 7.73 30.48
N SER A 590 -23.78 7.41 30.84
CA SER A 590 -23.33 7.38 32.24
C SER A 590 -22.94 8.75 32.82
N GLU A 591 -22.77 9.80 32.00
CA GLU A 591 -22.62 11.15 32.54
C GLU A 591 -23.96 11.57 33.17
N PRO A 592 -24.00 11.88 34.48
CA PRO A 592 -25.21 12.39 35.08
C PRO A 592 -25.55 13.71 34.39
N VAL A 593 -26.74 13.77 33.78
CA VAL A 593 -27.34 15.03 33.35
C VAL A 593 -27.23 15.96 34.55
N PRO A 594 -26.54 17.12 34.47
CA PRO A 594 -26.54 18.06 35.56
C PRO A 594 -28.01 18.35 35.83
N LYS A 595 -28.49 17.98 37.03
CA LYS A 595 -29.84 18.33 37.47
C LYS A 595 -29.96 19.81 37.18
N ALA A 596 -30.79 20.17 36.18
CA ALA A 596 -31.21 21.53 35.98
C ALA A 596 -31.61 22.00 37.37
N SER A 597 -30.92 23.03 37.87
CA SER A 597 -31.18 23.62 39.16
C SER A 597 -32.69 23.77 39.27
N VAL A 598 -33.33 22.89 40.03
CA VAL A 598 -34.68 23.10 40.49
C VAL A 598 -34.54 24.39 41.26
N GLN A 599 -34.96 25.49 40.64
CA GLN A 599 -35.16 26.74 41.34
C GLN A 599 -36.05 26.35 42.51
N GLN A 600 -35.48 26.34 43.71
CA GLN A 600 -36.29 26.31 44.92
C GLN A 600 -37.29 27.45 44.75
N PRO A 601 -38.61 27.20 44.79
CA PRO A 601 -39.56 28.28 44.76
C PRO A 601 -39.18 29.22 45.90
N ALA A 602 -38.98 30.49 45.57
CA ALA A 602 -38.67 31.52 46.54
C ALA A 602 -39.68 31.42 47.67
N VAL A 603 -39.19 31.12 48.88
CA VAL A 603 -39.99 31.22 50.09
C VAL A 603 -40.35 32.70 50.21
N VAL A 604 -41.56 33.04 49.78
CA VAL A 604 -42.16 34.35 50.02
C VAL A 604 -42.33 34.45 51.53
N ALA A 605 -41.49 35.26 52.17
CA ALA A 605 -41.64 35.60 53.56
C ALA A 605 -43.03 36.25 53.76
N ALA A 606 -43.83 35.67 54.64
CA ALA A 606 -45.11 36.23 55.03
C ALA A 606 -44.92 37.61 55.68
N PRO A 607 -45.82 38.59 55.43
CA PRO A 607 -45.75 39.89 56.11
C PRO A 607 -45.99 39.69 57.60
N GLN A 608 -45.05 40.13 58.43
CA GLN A 608 -45.27 40.23 59.87
C GLN A 608 -46.40 41.22 60.15
N ALA A 609 -47.46 40.72 60.76
CA ALA A 609 -48.54 41.53 61.31
C ALA A 609 -47.97 42.52 62.33
N GLY A 610 -48.15 43.82 62.07
CA GLY A 610 -47.84 44.88 63.00
C GLY A 610 -48.66 44.70 64.29
N ARG A 611 -47.97 44.38 65.39
CA ARG A 611 -48.50 44.59 66.73
C ARG A 611 -48.17 46.01 67.15
N SER A 612 -49.23 46.69 67.59
CA SER A 612 -49.25 47.98 68.23
C SER A 612 -48.19 48.12 69.33
N ARG A 613 -47.57 49.29 69.38
CA ARG A 613 -47.13 49.90 70.64
C ARG A 613 -47.55 51.36 70.64
N ALA A 614 -48.57 51.61 71.44
CA ALA A 614 -48.88 52.90 71.99
C ALA A 614 -47.77 53.31 72.99
N GLU A 615 -47.70 54.62 73.23
CA GLU A 615 -47.14 55.29 74.41
C GLU A 615 -45.61 55.25 74.61
N ALA A 616 -44.93 56.39 74.41
CA ALA A 616 -44.72 57.39 75.46
C ALA A 616 -43.56 58.35 75.11
N ARG A 617 -43.88 59.65 75.19
CA ARG A 617 -43.02 60.85 75.27
C ARG A 617 -42.33 61.36 74.02
#